data_AF-A0A1S6GYK0-F1
#
_entry.id   AF-A0A1S6GYK0-F1
#
_cell.length_a   1.000
_cell.length_b   1.000
_cell.length_c   1.000
_cell.angle_alpha   90.00
_cell.angle_beta   90.00
_cell.angle_gamma   90.00
#
_symmetry.space_group_name_H-M   'P 1'
#
loop_
_entity.id
_entity.type
_entity.pdbx_description
1 polymer ?
#
loop_
_entity_poly.entity_id
_entity_poly.type
_entity_poly.pdbx_seq_one_letter_code
_entity_poly.pdbx_strand_id
1 'polypeptide(L)'
;MVDPIEIIKKEHQIIQKYISELDEMTYSVSVNVRDLSFMFKEVFRFLEQHEKKEELLFEALSDGGYEIAIEQVKFEHGDIKEKRDIVLKAINKGDEGEIKGVLHIECAELVDRIKAHILAEEGAMDKIRWDKVDKDTVEKIELLQIVPSRKLL
;
A
#
# COMPACT_ATOMS: atom_id res chain seq x y z
N MET A 1 9.55 -22.96 -0.65
CA MET A 1 9.63 -21.67 0.07
C MET A 1 8.59 -20.77 -0.57
N VAL A 2 7.86 -19.95 0.20
CA VAL A 2 6.94 -18.99 -0.42
C VAL A 2 7.78 -17.79 -0.81
N ASP A 3 7.67 -17.34 -2.06
CA ASP A 3 8.33 -16.14 -2.55
C ASP A 3 7.65 -14.91 -1.92
N PRO A 4 8.34 -14.11 -1.09
CA PRO A 4 7.79 -12.91 -0.48
C PRO A 4 7.36 -11.86 -1.51
N ILE A 5 8.01 -11.80 -2.67
CA ILE A 5 7.63 -10.90 -3.77
C ILE A 5 6.23 -11.26 -4.28
N GLU A 6 5.94 -12.55 -4.44
CA GLU A 6 4.61 -13.03 -4.84
C GLU A 6 3.54 -12.76 -3.78
N ILE A 7 3.91 -12.61 -2.50
CA ILE A 7 2.98 -12.18 -1.46
C ILE A 7 2.65 -10.70 -1.61
N ILE A 8 3.68 -9.85 -1.73
CA ILE A 8 3.50 -8.40 -1.94
C ILE A 8 2.64 -8.13 -3.18
N LYS A 9 2.92 -8.79 -4.31
CA LYS A 9 2.12 -8.65 -5.54
C LYS A 9 0.65 -9.08 -5.37
N LYS A 10 0.37 -10.08 -4.55
CA LYS A 10 -1.03 -10.43 -4.23
C LYS A 10 -1.71 -9.38 -3.37
N GLU A 11 -0.98 -8.77 -2.44
CA GLU A 11 -1.47 -7.65 -1.65
C GLU A 11 -1.71 -6.42 -2.54
N HIS A 12 -0.85 -6.15 -3.53
CA HIS A 12 -1.07 -5.13 -4.57
C HIS A 12 -2.38 -5.34 -5.32
N GLN A 13 -2.69 -6.56 -5.75
CA GLN A 13 -3.96 -6.88 -6.41
C GLN A 13 -5.18 -6.59 -5.51
N ILE A 14 -5.07 -6.87 -4.21
CA ILE A 14 -6.11 -6.58 -3.22
C ILE A 14 -6.27 -5.07 -3.05
N ILE A 15 -5.16 -4.33 -2.92
CA ILE A 15 -5.17 -2.86 -2.80
C ILE A 15 -5.78 -2.25 -4.05
N GLN A 16 -5.35 -2.63 -5.25
CA GLN A 16 -5.89 -2.13 -6.50
C GLN A 16 -7.40 -2.32 -6.60
N LYS A 17 -7.92 -3.47 -6.16
CA LYS A 17 -9.37 -3.72 -6.09
C LYS A 17 -10.06 -2.72 -5.17
N TYR A 18 -9.56 -2.56 -3.95
CA TYR A 18 -10.13 -1.64 -2.96
C TYR A 18 -10.04 -0.17 -3.37
N ILE A 19 -8.94 0.21 -3.99
CA ILE A 19 -8.70 1.55 -4.51
C ILE A 19 -9.65 1.85 -5.68
N SER A 20 -9.90 0.88 -6.55
CA SER A 20 -10.89 1.02 -7.63
C SER A 20 -12.31 1.18 -7.07
N GLU A 21 -12.66 0.44 -6.03
CA GLU A 21 -13.95 0.58 -5.34
C GLU A 21 -14.10 1.98 -4.69
N LEU A 22 -13.05 2.48 -4.04
CA LEU A 22 -13.03 3.85 -3.51
C LEU A 22 -13.18 4.92 -4.60
N ASP A 23 -12.55 4.72 -5.75
CA ASP A 23 -12.64 5.59 -6.92
C ASP A 23 -14.10 5.66 -7.44
N GLU A 24 -14.72 4.50 -7.64
CA GLU A 24 -16.13 4.40 -8.05
C GLU A 24 -17.09 5.06 -7.04
N MET A 25 -16.87 4.85 -5.74
CA MET A 25 -17.67 5.47 -4.69
C MET A 25 -17.50 7.00 -4.68
N THR A 26 -16.31 7.50 -4.99
CA THR A 26 -16.02 8.94 -5.04
C THR A 26 -16.78 9.62 -6.18
N TYR A 27 -16.97 8.96 -7.32
CA TYR A 27 -17.68 9.53 -8.48
C TYR A 27 -19.18 9.15 -8.57
N SER A 28 -19.70 8.42 -7.58
CA SER A 28 -21.12 8.07 -7.54
C SER A 28 -22.02 9.31 -7.44
N VAL A 29 -23.12 9.30 -8.19
CA VAL A 29 -24.15 10.37 -8.19
C VAL A 29 -24.73 10.62 -6.79
N SER A 30 -24.71 9.61 -5.92
CA SER A 30 -25.10 9.70 -4.52
C SER A 30 -24.04 9.08 -3.63
N VAL A 31 -23.00 9.85 -3.30
CA VAL A 31 -21.96 9.42 -2.35
C VAL A 31 -22.58 9.18 -0.99
N ASN A 32 -22.61 7.91 -0.55
CA ASN A 32 -22.90 7.59 0.85
C ASN A 32 -21.63 7.84 1.67
N VAL A 33 -21.57 9.01 2.30
CA VAL A 33 -20.41 9.45 3.09
C VAL A 33 -20.06 8.47 4.21
N ARG A 34 -21.04 7.78 4.80
CA ARG A 34 -20.79 6.79 5.86
C ARG A 34 -20.07 5.57 5.31
N ASP A 35 -20.57 4.99 4.23
CA ASP A 35 -20.01 3.78 3.64
C ASP A 35 -18.62 4.07 3.08
N LEU A 36 -18.44 5.23 2.43
CA LEU A 36 -17.14 5.66 1.92
C LEU A 36 -16.15 5.87 3.07
N SER A 37 -16.55 6.55 4.14
CA SER A 37 -15.69 6.76 5.31
C SER A 37 -15.25 5.43 5.95
N PHE A 38 -16.14 4.43 5.97
CA PHE A 38 -15.81 3.10 6.45
C PHE A 38 -14.82 2.40 5.52
N MET A 39 -15.10 2.35 4.21
CA MET A 39 -14.22 1.76 3.21
C MET A 39 -12.84 2.41 3.26
N PHE A 40 -12.78 3.74 3.25
CA PHE A 40 -11.53 4.50 3.32
C PHE A 40 -10.68 4.05 4.52
N LYS A 41 -11.24 4.00 5.71
CA LYS A 41 -10.50 3.56 6.91
C LYS A 41 -9.96 2.14 6.79
N GLU A 42 -10.73 1.23 6.19
CA GLU A 42 -10.32 -0.16 6.00
C GLU A 42 -9.19 -0.31 4.98
N VAL A 43 -9.30 0.37 3.82
CA VAL A 43 -8.27 0.35 2.77
C VAL A 43 -6.94 0.88 3.31
N PHE A 44 -6.97 2.04 3.99
CA PHE A 44 -5.74 2.65 4.47
C PHE A 44 -5.11 1.94 5.67
N ARG A 45 -5.91 1.22 6.46
CA ARG A 45 -5.38 0.32 7.49
C ARG A 45 -4.63 -0.85 6.85
N PHE A 46 -5.16 -1.40 5.77
CA PHE A 46 -4.48 -2.47 5.02
C PHE A 46 -3.21 -1.95 4.35
N LEU A 47 -3.28 -0.79 3.70
CA LEU A 47 -2.15 -0.14 3.04
C LEU A 47 -1.00 0.14 4.03
N GLU A 48 -1.27 0.68 5.22
CA GLU A 48 -0.21 0.95 6.21
C GLU A 48 0.49 -0.35 6.69
N GLN A 49 -0.23 -1.47 6.75
CA GLN A 49 0.39 -2.76 7.09
C GLN A 49 1.23 -3.31 5.94
N HIS A 50 0.81 -3.04 4.71
CA HIS A 50 1.49 -3.44 3.50
C HIS A 50 2.79 -2.65 3.28
N GLU A 51 2.74 -1.32 3.35
CA GLU A 51 3.89 -0.42 3.23
C GLU A 51 5.02 -0.80 4.22
N LYS A 52 4.65 -1.18 5.45
CA LYS A 52 5.61 -1.68 6.45
C LYS A 52 6.31 -2.97 6.03
N LYS A 53 5.59 -3.88 5.38
CA LYS A 53 6.20 -5.12 4.86
C LYS A 53 7.13 -4.83 3.69
N GLU A 54 6.74 -3.90 2.83
CA GLU A 54 7.54 -3.47 1.67
C GLU A 54 8.85 -2.83 2.12
N GLU A 55 8.79 -1.90 3.07
CA GLU A 55 9.99 -1.28 3.65
C GLU A 55 10.95 -2.33 4.20
N LEU A 56 10.44 -3.28 4.99
CA LEU A 56 11.24 -4.37 5.56
C LEU A 56 11.83 -5.30 4.49
N LEU A 57 11.05 -5.64 3.46
CA LEU A 57 11.49 -6.50 2.36
C LEU A 57 12.57 -5.81 1.52
N PHE A 58 12.33 -4.57 1.13
CA PHE A 58 13.23 -3.80 0.29
C PHE A 58 14.51 -3.43 1.02
N GLU A 59 14.46 -3.14 2.32
CA GLU A 59 15.64 -2.95 3.16
C GLU A 59 16.50 -4.21 3.19
N ALA A 60 15.91 -5.39 3.42
CA ALA A 60 16.65 -6.65 3.41
C ALA A 60 17.26 -6.97 2.04
N LEU A 61 16.56 -6.68 0.95
CA LEU A 61 17.06 -6.89 -0.41
C LEU A 61 18.18 -5.90 -0.76
N SER A 62 18.07 -4.63 -0.36
CA SER A 62 19.13 -3.64 -0.54
C SER A 62 20.38 -3.99 0.25
N ASP A 63 20.24 -4.47 1.49
CA ASP A 63 21.34 -5.03 2.29
C ASP A 63 22.02 -6.21 1.58
N GLY A 64 21.25 -7.00 0.82
CA GLY A 64 21.72 -8.11 -0.01
C GLY A 64 22.35 -7.68 -1.35
N GLY A 65 22.46 -6.37 -1.61
CA GLY A 65 23.09 -5.82 -2.81
C GLY A 65 22.16 -5.66 -4.01
N TYR A 66 20.83 -5.75 -3.82
CA TYR A 66 19.86 -5.42 -4.88
C TYR A 66 19.68 -3.91 -4.98
N GLU A 67 19.70 -3.37 -6.20
CA GLU A 67 19.45 -1.94 -6.43
C GLU A 67 17.96 -1.62 -6.24
N ILE A 68 17.60 -1.18 -5.03
CA ILE A 68 16.26 -0.71 -4.68
C ILE A 68 16.35 0.71 -4.14
N ALA A 69 15.53 1.62 -4.67
CA ALA A 69 15.49 3.01 -4.24
C ALA A 69 14.66 3.17 -2.95
N ILE A 70 15.11 2.61 -1.84
CA ILE A 70 14.36 2.60 -0.55
C ILE A 70 13.97 4.01 -0.09
N GLU A 71 14.87 4.98 -0.23
CA GLU A 71 14.57 6.36 0.17
C GLU A 71 13.42 6.97 -0.65
N GLN A 72 13.31 6.57 -1.92
CA GLN A 72 12.19 6.99 -2.78
C GLN A 72 10.89 6.31 -2.32
N VAL A 73 10.92 5.01 -2.03
CA VAL A 73 9.76 4.26 -1.50
C VAL A 73 9.26 4.88 -0.19
N LYS A 74 10.16 5.12 0.77
CA LYS A 74 9.80 5.74 2.06
C LYS A 74 9.25 7.16 1.89
N PHE A 75 9.77 7.91 0.93
CA PHE A 75 9.24 9.25 0.59
C PHE A 75 7.81 9.15 0.05
N GLU A 76 7.54 8.21 -0.86
CA GLU A 76 6.21 7.97 -1.44
C GLU A 76 5.20 7.53 -0.36
N HIS A 77 5.58 6.62 0.54
CA HIS A 77 4.75 6.25 1.70
C HIS A 77 4.41 7.46 2.57
N GLY A 78 5.40 8.35 2.82
CA GLY A 78 5.20 9.58 3.58
C GLY A 78 4.18 10.51 2.94
N ASP A 79 4.23 10.67 1.62
CA ASP A 79 3.31 11.51 0.85
C ASP A 79 1.88 10.92 0.81
N ILE A 80 1.75 9.61 0.59
CA ILE A 80 0.48 8.88 0.70
C ILE A 80 -0.14 9.07 2.09
N LYS A 81 0.69 8.97 3.14
CA LYS A 81 0.26 9.16 4.53
C LYS A 81 -0.24 10.57 4.80
N GLU A 82 0.45 11.61 4.31
CA GLU A 82 0.03 12.99 4.48
C GLU A 82 -1.35 13.23 3.83
N LYS A 83 -1.54 12.76 2.59
CA LYS A 83 -2.81 12.86 1.87
C LYS A 83 -3.94 12.11 2.56
N ARG A 84 -3.67 10.89 3.03
CA ARG A 84 -4.60 10.11 3.85
C ARG A 84 -5.04 10.88 5.09
N ASP A 85 -4.11 11.51 5.80
CA ASP A 85 -4.40 12.23 7.05
C ASP A 85 -5.30 13.45 6.80
N ILE A 86 -5.15 14.14 5.65
CA ILE A 86 -6.06 15.21 5.21
C ILE A 86 -7.49 14.68 5.07
N VAL A 87 -7.68 13.56 4.38
CA VAL A 87 -9.00 12.96 4.16
C VAL A 87 -9.60 12.45 5.48
N LEU A 88 -8.81 11.76 6.31
CA LEU A 88 -9.26 11.29 7.63
C LEU A 88 -9.70 12.45 8.53
N LYS A 89 -8.99 13.58 8.48
CA LYS A 89 -9.36 14.77 9.24
C LYS A 89 -10.73 15.31 8.81
N ALA A 90 -11.02 15.35 7.51
CA ALA A 90 -12.33 15.74 7.00
C ALA A 90 -13.42 14.76 7.46
N ILE A 91 -13.19 13.45 7.30
CA ILE A 91 -14.11 12.39 7.75
C ILE A 91 -14.43 12.53 9.25
N ASN A 92 -13.41 12.78 10.08
CA ASN A 92 -13.58 12.85 11.53
C ASN A 92 -14.26 14.14 12.01
N LYS A 93 -14.24 15.22 11.21
CA LYS A 93 -15.02 16.44 11.51
C LYS A 93 -16.52 16.23 11.35
N GLY A 94 -16.94 15.33 10.45
CA GLY A 94 -18.33 14.93 10.28
C GLY A 94 -19.21 15.93 9.50
N ASP A 95 -18.65 17.00 8.93
CA ASP A 95 -19.38 17.90 8.04
C ASP A 95 -19.50 17.29 6.64
N GLU A 96 -20.73 16.95 6.23
CA GLU A 96 -20.96 16.20 4.99
C GLU A 96 -20.53 16.98 3.74
N GLY A 97 -20.64 18.31 3.76
CA GLY A 97 -20.21 19.17 2.65
C GLY A 97 -18.68 19.21 2.50
N GLU A 98 -17.98 19.41 3.61
CA GLU A 98 -16.52 19.38 3.68
C GLU A 98 -15.98 18.00 3.26
N ILE A 99 -16.60 16.92 3.75
CA ILE A 99 -16.22 15.55 3.40
C ILE A 99 -16.35 15.33 1.88
N LYS A 100 -17.48 15.70 1.26
CA LYS A 100 -17.65 15.56 -0.19
C LYS A 100 -16.60 16.36 -0.99
N GLY A 101 -16.31 17.59 -0.56
CA GLY A 101 -15.31 18.43 -1.22
C GLY A 101 -13.89 17.84 -1.16
N VAL A 102 -13.48 17.39 0.03
CA VAL A 102 -12.16 16.76 0.23
C VAL A 102 -12.08 15.42 -0.50
N LEU A 103 -13.14 14.61 -0.49
CA LEU A 103 -13.15 13.33 -1.18
C LEU A 103 -12.97 13.50 -2.70
N HIS A 104 -13.68 14.42 -3.34
CA HIS A 104 -13.55 14.59 -4.79
C HIS A 104 -12.16 15.02 -5.25
N ILE A 105 -11.42 15.78 -4.43
CA ILE A 105 -10.10 16.31 -4.81
C ILE A 105 -9.00 15.42 -4.25
N GLU A 106 -8.94 15.28 -2.93
CA GLU A 106 -7.85 14.62 -2.24
C GLU A 106 -7.92 13.10 -2.35
N CYS A 107 -9.13 12.49 -2.33
CA CYS A 107 -9.24 11.03 -2.50
C CYS A 107 -8.90 10.61 -3.93
N ALA A 108 -9.32 11.38 -4.93
CA ALA A 108 -8.99 11.09 -6.34
C ALA A 108 -7.48 11.17 -6.59
N GLU A 109 -6.82 12.23 -6.11
CA GLU A 109 -5.36 12.35 -6.21
C GLU A 109 -4.64 11.21 -5.47
N LEU A 110 -5.12 10.85 -4.28
CA LEU A 110 -4.56 9.78 -3.47
C LEU A 110 -4.69 8.40 -4.14
N VAL A 111 -5.84 8.12 -4.75
CA VAL A 111 -6.09 6.90 -5.54
C VAL A 111 -5.08 6.79 -6.69
N ASP A 112 -4.87 7.86 -7.44
CA ASP A 112 -3.93 7.87 -8.57
C ASP A 112 -2.48 7.68 -8.11
N ARG A 113 -2.10 8.30 -6.99
CA ARG A 113 -0.77 8.12 -6.39
C ARG A 113 -0.53 6.67 -5.97
N ILE A 114 -1.49 6.03 -5.32
CA ILE A 114 -1.36 4.61 -4.90
C ILE A 114 -1.24 3.70 -6.13
N LYS A 115 -2.03 3.93 -7.18
CA LYS A 115 -1.93 3.17 -8.44
C LYS A 115 -0.53 3.32 -9.07
N ALA A 116 0.01 4.54 -9.10
CA ALA A 116 1.33 4.82 -9.67
C ALA A 116 2.46 4.20 -8.84
N HIS A 117 2.36 4.26 -7.51
CA HIS A 117 3.31 3.67 -6.58
C HIS A 117 3.40 2.15 -6.75
N ILE A 118 2.26 1.44 -6.71
CA ILE A 118 2.21 -0.01 -6.93
C ILE A 118 2.86 -0.39 -8.27
N LEU A 119 2.55 0.34 -9.35
CA LEU A 119 3.13 0.07 -10.66
C LEU A 119 4.66 0.23 -10.67
N ALA A 120 5.18 1.24 -9.98
CA ALA A 120 6.62 1.47 -9.87
C ALA A 120 7.30 0.34 -9.09
N GLU A 121 6.70 -0.12 -8.00
CA GLU A 121 7.20 -1.22 -7.17
C GLU A 121 7.15 -2.56 -7.90
N GLU A 122 6.05 -2.87 -8.60
CA GLU A 122 5.97 -4.07 -9.45
C GLU A 122 7.10 -4.07 -10.49
N GLY A 123 7.36 -2.93 -11.13
CA GLY A 123 8.48 -2.77 -12.06
C GLY A 123 9.86 -2.92 -11.42
N ALA A 124 10.02 -2.59 -10.13
CA ALA A 124 11.25 -2.86 -9.38
C ALA A 124 11.37 -4.34 -9.01
N MET A 125 10.30 -4.94 -8.51
CA MET A 125 10.22 -6.35 -8.11
C MET A 125 10.43 -7.31 -9.28
N ASP A 126 9.95 -6.98 -10.48
CA ASP A 126 10.14 -7.80 -11.69
C ASP A 126 11.62 -7.98 -12.09
N LYS A 127 12.50 -7.09 -11.63
CA LYS A 127 13.94 -7.20 -11.86
C LYS A 127 14.61 -8.18 -10.88
N ILE A 128 13.90 -8.57 -9.82
CA ILE A 128 14.44 -9.39 -8.75
C ILE A 128 14.17 -10.85 -9.08
N ARG A 129 15.25 -11.63 -9.13
CA ARG A 129 15.19 -13.06 -9.29
C ARG A 129 15.27 -13.73 -7.93
N TRP A 130 14.13 -14.03 -7.32
CA TRP A 130 14.07 -14.64 -5.99
C TRP A 130 14.89 -15.93 -5.90
N ASP A 131 14.94 -16.72 -6.98
CA ASP A 131 15.74 -17.95 -7.08
C ASP A 131 17.27 -17.72 -7.00
N LYS A 132 17.72 -16.46 -7.09
CA LYS A 132 19.11 -16.03 -7.05
C LYS A 132 19.45 -15.17 -5.83
N VAL A 133 18.50 -14.91 -4.94
CA VAL A 133 18.75 -14.21 -3.68
C VAL A 133 19.66 -15.08 -2.81
N ASP A 134 20.69 -14.47 -2.22
CA ASP A 134 21.62 -15.19 -1.38
C ASP A 134 20.94 -15.69 -0.10
N LYS A 135 21.51 -16.74 0.48
CA LYS A 135 20.91 -17.43 1.60
C LYS A 135 20.77 -16.53 2.83
N ASP A 136 21.73 -15.65 3.08
CA ASP A 136 21.74 -14.79 4.27
C ASP A 136 20.60 -13.75 4.18
N THR A 137 20.37 -13.19 2.99
CA THR A 137 19.23 -12.31 2.71
C THR A 137 17.89 -13.02 2.86
N VAL A 138 17.77 -14.26 2.36
CA VAL A 138 16.55 -15.07 2.55
C VAL A 138 16.28 -15.31 4.04
N GLU A 139 17.28 -15.71 4.82
CA GLU A 139 17.14 -15.95 6.27
C GLU A 139 16.71 -14.68 7.02
N LYS A 140 17.26 -13.50 6.66
CA LYS A 140 16.80 -12.21 7.20
C LYS A 140 15.31 -11.99 6.90
N ILE A 141 14.88 -12.19 5.67
CA ILE A 141 13.48 -11.98 5.25
C ILE A 141 12.52 -12.95 5.97
N GLU A 142 12.92 -14.19 6.21
CA GLU A 142 12.13 -15.15 6.97
C GLU A 142 11.92 -14.72 8.44
N LEU A 143 12.94 -14.10 9.06
CA LEU A 143 12.85 -13.60 10.44
C LEU A 143 11.91 -12.40 10.58
N LEU A 144 11.70 -11.65 9.50
CA LEU A 144 10.83 -10.46 9.50
C LEU A 144 9.33 -10.80 9.56
N GLN A 145 8.94 -12.08 9.51
CA GLN A 145 7.55 -12.54 9.54
C GLN A 145 6.63 -11.84 8.52
N ILE A 146 7.20 -11.37 7.40
CA ILE A 146 6.46 -10.81 6.27
C ILE A 146 5.48 -11.87 5.70
N VAL A 147 5.79 -13.14 5.93
CA VAL A 147 4.93 -14.29 5.65
C VAL A 147 4.27 -14.78 6.95
N PRO A 148 2.96 -15.08 6.96
CA PRO A 148 2.33 -15.77 8.09
C PRO A 148 3.11 -17.06 8.38
N SER A 149 3.60 -17.21 9.61
CA SER A 149 4.29 -18.42 10.04
C SER A 149 3.46 -19.66 9.68
N ARG A 150 4.08 -20.66 9.05
CA ARG A 150 3.48 -21.98 8.74
C ARG A 150 2.84 -22.67 9.95
N LYS A 151 3.02 -22.17 11.17
CA LYS A 151 2.37 -22.67 12.40
C LYS A 151 0.93 -22.17 12.59
N LEU A 152 0.37 -21.38 11.68
CA LEU A 152 -1.01 -20.88 11.72
C LEU A 152 -1.89 -21.34 10.55
N LEU A 153 -1.47 -22.36 9.79
CA LEU A 153 -2.29 -23.07 8.80
C LEU A 153 -2.40 -24.55 9.15
#